data_AF-A0A9P4DJ19-F1
#
_entry.id   AF-A0A9P4DJ19-F1
#
_cell.length_a   1.000
_cell.length_b   1.000
_cell.length_c   1.000
_cell.angle_alpha   90.00
_cell.angle_beta   90.00
_cell.angle_gamma   90.00
#
_symmetry.space_group_name_H-M   'P 1'
#
loop_
_entity.id
_entity.type
_entity.pdbx_description
1 polymer ?
#
loop_
_entity_poly.entity_id
_entity_poly.type
_entity_poly.pdbx_seq_one_letter_code
_entity_poly.pdbx_strand_id
1 'polypeptide(L)'
;MFFITFATHAQVVDTWTFANPQQQEQALSIASQLRCPQCQNQNLLESNAPVAVSMRHQVYSMVAEGKSEAEITTWMTERYGDFVRYNPPLNEQTLLLWALPCLLLLLVGVVVWRVRRRQHTEEGE
;
A
#
# COMPACT_ATOMS: atom_id res chain seq x y z
N MET A 1 15.01 25.38 -34.84
CA MET A 1 13.82 25.79 -34.08
C MET A 1 13.45 24.65 -33.14
N PHE A 2 13.76 24.77 -31.85
CA PHE A 2 13.41 23.79 -30.83
C PHE A 2 12.00 24.18 -30.32
N PHE A 3 10.97 23.45 -30.74
CA PHE A 3 9.61 23.68 -30.24
C PHE A 3 9.50 23.11 -28.83
N ILE A 4 9.50 23.99 -27.83
CA ILE A 4 9.20 23.62 -26.44
C ILE A 4 7.67 23.56 -26.32
N THR A 5 7.11 22.35 -26.44
CA THR A 5 5.70 22.11 -26.12
C THR A 5 5.55 22.02 -24.60
N PHE A 6 4.95 23.04 -23.99
CA PHE A 6 4.53 22.98 -22.60
C PHE A 6 3.38 21.97 -22.48
N ALA A 7 3.60 20.87 -21.76
CA ALA A 7 2.54 19.96 -21.36
C ALA A 7 1.78 20.57 -20.18
N THR A 8 0.53 20.99 -20.42
CA THR A 8 -0.37 21.42 -19.35
C THR A 8 -0.89 20.20 -18.60
N HIS A 9 -0.48 20.04 -17.34
CA HIS A 9 -1.06 19.05 -16.45
C HIS A 9 -2.41 19.55 -15.93
N ALA A 10 -3.48 19.20 -16.64
CA ALA A 10 -4.84 19.33 -16.13
C ALA A 10 -5.06 18.27 -15.04
N GLN A 11 -5.10 18.72 -13.79
CA GLN A 11 -5.51 17.90 -12.66
C GLN A 11 -7.03 18.03 -12.49
N VAL A 12 -7.73 16.90 -12.52
CA VAL A 12 -9.17 16.87 -12.24
C VAL A 12 -9.36 17.12 -10.76
N VAL A 13 -9.86 18.30 -10.43
CA VAL A 13 -10.27 18.65 -9.07
C VAL A 13 -11.66 18.06 -8.84
N ASP A 14 -11.79 17.12 -7.91
CA ASP A 14 -13.10 16.60 -7.52
C ASP A 14 -13.93 17.74 -6.92
N THR A 15 -15.13 17.96 -7.44
CA THR A 15 -16.05 19.02 -6.98
C THR A 15 -16.92 18.59 -5.80
N TRP A 16 -16.46 17.61 -5.01
CA TRP A 16 -17.23 17.07 -3.89
C TRP A 16 -17.35 18.10 -2.76
N THR A 17 -18.59 18.37 -2.34
CA THR A 17 -18.88 19.31 -1.25
C THR A 17 -18.98 18.55 0.08
N PHE A 18 -18.02 18.78 0.98
CA PHE A 18 -18.05 18.25 2.34
C PHE A 18 -18.84 19.15 3.28
N ALA A 19 -19.48 18.58 4.31
CA ALA A 19 -20.26 19.34 5.28
C ALA A 19 -19.37 20.14 6.25
N ASN A 20 -18.16 19.67 6.53
CA ASN A 20 -17.18 20.35 7.37
C ASN A 20 -15.74 20.08 6.87
N PRO A 21 -14.77 20.94 7.21
CA PRO A 21 -13.38 20.78 6.76
C PRO A 21 -12.69 19.53 7.36
N GLN A 22 -13.12 19.07 8.54
CA GLN A 22 -12.56 17.87 9.18
C GLN A 22 -12.87 16.60 8.38
N GLN A 23 -14.09 16.47 7.86
CA GLN A 23 -14.50 15.38 6.98
C GLN A 23 -13.71 15.42 5.66
N GLN A 24 -13.46 16.61 5.13
CA GLN A 24 -12.63 16.75 3.93
C GLN A 24 -11.20 16.26 4.19
N GLU A 25 -10.56 16.69 5.28
CA GLU A 25 -9.22 16.24 5.64
C GLU A 25 -9.16 14.73 5.87
N GLN A 26 -10.15 14.16 6.58
CA GLN A 26 -10.25 12.73 6.80
C GLN A 26 -10.40 11.97 5.48
N ALA A 27 -11.30 12.42 4.60
CA ALA A 27 -11.53 11.81 3.30
C ALA A 27 -10.27 11.84 2.41
N LEU A 28 -9.57 12.97 2.37
CA LEU A 28 -8.31 13.11 1.63
C LEU A 28 -7.21 12.23 2.21
N SER A 29 -7.09 12.19 3.55
CA SER A 29 -6.13 11.31 4.23
C SER A 29 -6.35 9.85 3.85
N ILE A 30 -7.58 9.36 3.94
CA ILE A 30 -7.92 7.97 3.60
C ILE A 30 -7.66 7.70 2.11
N ALA A 31 -8.10 8.59 1.23
CA ALA A 31 -7.88 8.43 -0.22
C ALA A 31 -6.39 8.43 -0.61
N SER A 32 -5.53 9.16 0.11
CA SER A 32 -4.08 9.18 -0.12
C SER A 32 -3.38 7.86 0.25
N GLN A 33 -3.94 7.13 1.22
CA GLN A 33 -3.39 5.84 1.68
C GLN A 33 -3.81 4.66 0.79
N LEU A 34 -4.84 4.84 -0.03
CA LEU A 34 -5.35 3.84 -0.95
C LEU A 34 -4.71 3.99 -2.35
N ARG A 35 -4.38 2.86 -2.97
CA ARG A 35 -3.81 2.78 -4.32
C ARG A 35 -4.88 2.44 -5.33
N CYS A 36 -4.74 2.95 -6.56
CA CYS A 36 -5.57 2.50 -7.66
C CYS A 36 -5.03 1.16 -8.21
N PRO A 37 -5.81 0.06 -8.17
CA PRO A 37 -5.34 -1.27 -8.58
C PRO A 37 -5.10 -1.41 -10.09
N GLN A 38 -5.71 -0.53 -10.89
CA GLN A 38 -5.58 -0.52 -12.35
C GLN A 38 -4.55 0.51 -12.85
N CYS A 39 -3.97 1.28 -11.93
CA CYS A 39 -3.08 2.39 -12.28
C CYS A 39 -1.63 2.02 -11.98
N GLN A 40 -0.68 2.60 -12.70
CA GLN A 40 0.74 2.36 -12.47
C GLN A 40 1.20 2.99 -11.15
N ASN A 41 1.08 2.23 -10.05
CA ASN A 41 1.61 2.53 -8.72
C ASN A 41 1.31 3.95 -8.20
N GLN A 42 0.09 4.42 -8.46
CA GLN A 42 -0.40 5.76 -8.06
C GLN A 42 -1.47 5.64 -6.98
N ASN A 43 -1.55 6.64 -6.10
CA ASN A 43 -2.63 6.75 -5.12
C ASN A 43 -3.95 7.20 -5.78
N LEU A 44 -5.07 7.10 -5.05
CA LEU A 44 -6.38 7.50 -5.59
C LEU A 44 -6.46 9.01 -5.89
N LEU A 45 -5.74 9.86 -5.16
CA LEU A 45 -5.76 11.32 -5.35
C LEU A 45 -5.00 11.76 -6.63
N GLU A 46 -3.91 11.09 -6.95
CA GLU A 46 -3.04 11.40 -8.08
C GLU A 46 -3.56 10.82 -9.40
N SER A 47 -4.25 9.68 -9.32
CA SER A 47 -4.70 9.01 -10.53
C SER A 47 -6.04 9.54 -11.03
N ASN A 48 -6.08 9.87 -12.33
CA ASN A 48 -7.29 10.31 -13.04
C ASN A 48 -8.01 9.15 -13.76
N ALA A 49 -7.70 7.90 -13.44
CA ALA A 49 -8.40 6.77 -14.03
C ALA A 49 -9.88 6.77 -13.60
N PRO A 50 -10.84 6.37 -14.47
CA PRO A 50 -12.25 6.31 -14.12
C PRO A 50 -12.53 5.48 -12.85
N VAL A 51 -11.76 4.42 -12.64
CA VAL A 51 -11.86 3.60 -11.42
C VAL A 51 -11.41 4.37 -10.17
N ALA A 52 -10.32 5.15 -10.25
CA ALA A 52 -9.81 5.92 -9.13
C ALA A 52 -10.82 7.00 -8.70
N VAL A 53 -11.42 7.70 -9.67
CA VAL A 53 -12.48 8.68 -9.43
C VAL A 53 -13.68 8.01 -8.75
N SER A 54 -14.15 6.87 -9.26
CA SER A 54 -15.28 6.16 -8.64
C SER A 54 -15.00 5.73 -7.19
N MET A 55 -13.76 5.30 -6.91
CA MET A 55 -13.32 4.91 -5.57
C MET A 55 -13.21 6.12 -4.64
N ARG A 56 -12.69 7.28 -5.10
CA ARG A 56 -12.65 8.52 -4.31
C ARG A 56 -14.04 8.96 -3.90
N HIS A 57 -14.98 9.00 -4.84
CA HIS A 57 -16.38 9.35 -4.54
C HIS A 57 -16.99 8.42 -3.50
N GLN A 58 -16.67 7.13 -3.55
CA GLN A 58 -17.13 6.16 -2.56
C GLN A 58 -16.50 6.37 -1.19
N VAL A 59 -15.20 6.69 -1.11
CA VAL A 59 -14.55 7.12 0.15
C VAL A 59 -15.26 8.35 0.71
N TYR A 60 -15.52 9.35 -0.13
CA TYR A 60 -16.14 10.60 0.29
C TYR A 60 -17.56 10.41 0.80
N SER A 61 -18.35 9.54 0.16
CA SER A 61 -19.68 9.14 0.64
C SER A 61 -19.61 8.51 2.03
N MET A 62 -18.73 7.53 2.22
CA MET A 62 -18.63 6.82 3.51
C MET A 62 -18.13 7.73 4.65
N VAL A 63 -17.22 8.68 4.36
CA VAL A 63 -16.81 9.69 5.35
C VAL A 63 -17.96 10.63 5.68
N ALA A 64 -18.77 11.03 4.69
CA ALA A 64 -19.97 11.82 4.91
C ALA A 64 -21.02 11.05 5.75
N GLU A 65 -21.10 9.73 5.60
CA GLU A 65 -21.91 8.82 6.42
C GLU A 65 -21.35 8.62 7.85
N GLY A 66 -20.18 9.17 8.17
CA GLY A 66 -19.55 9.07 9.49
C GLY A 66 -18.84 7.73 9.74
N LYS A 67 -18.49 7.00 8.67
CA LYS A 67 -17.75 5.74 8.79
C LYS A 67 -16.31 5.97 9.23
N SER A 68 -15.77 5.02 9.99
CA SER A 68 -14.37 5.03 10.40
C SER A 68 -13.43 4.63 9.25
N GLU A 69 -12.17 5.05 9.33
CA GLU A 69 -11.13 4.66 8.36
C GLU A 69 -10.98 3.14 8.21
N ALA A 70 -11.13 2.40 9.31
CA ALA A 70 -11.06 0.94 9.32
C ALA A 70 -12.23 0.30 8.56
N GLU A 71 -13.45 0.79 8.74
CA GLU A 71 -14.62 0.34 7.99
C GLU A 71 -14.48 0.65 6.49
N ILE A 72 -14.05 1.87 6.16
CA ILE A 72 -13.83 2.31 4.78
C ILE A 72 -12.79 1.43 4.09
N THR A 73 -11.66 1.20 4.76
CA THR A 73 -10.58 0.37 4.21
C THR A 73 -11.04 -1.07 4.04
N THR A 74 -11.78 -1.62 5.00
CA THR A 74 -12.33 -2.98 4.91
C THR A 74 -13.27 -3.11 3.72
N TRP A 75 -14.19 -2.16 3.55
CA TRP A 75 -15.12 -2.15 2.41
C TRP A 75 -14.39 -2.06 1.07
N MET A 76 -13.35 -1.22 1.00
CA MET A 76 -12.52 -1.09 -0.21
C MET A 76 -11.76 -2.38 -0.51
N THR A 77 -11.17 -3.01 0.50
CA THR A 77 -10.45 -4.28 0.34
C THR A 77 -11.38 -5.43 -0.04
N GLU A 78 -12.58 -5.50 0.52
CA GLU A 78 -13.57 -6.55 0.21
C GLU A 78 -14.02 -6.49 -1.26
N ARG A 79 -14.12 -5.27 -1.82
CA ARG A 79 -14.60 -5.09 -3.20
C ARG A 79 -13.49 -5.03 -4.26
N TYR A 80 -12.32 -4.49 -3.92
CA TYR A 80 -11.23 -4.25 -4.86
C TYR A 80 -9.96 -5.06 -4.56
N GLY A 81 -9.93 -5.81 -3.45
CA GLY A 81 -8.83 -6.68 -3.04
C GLY A 81 -7.79 -6.01 -2.14
N ASP A 82 -6.88 -6.80 -1.60
CA ASP A 82 -5.82 -6.37 -0.67
C ASP A 82 -4.82 -5.38 -1.30
N PHE A 83 -4.70 -5.37 -2.63
CA PHE A 83 -3.77 -4.51 -3.39
C PHE A 83 -4.10 -3.02 -3.32
N VAL A 84 -5.32 -2.66 -2.90
CA VAL A 84 -5.71 -1.26 -2.72
C VAL A 84 -5.00 -0.65 -1.52
N ARG A 85 -4.64 -1.45 -0.51
CA ARG A 85 -4.00 -0.95 0.68
C ARG A 85 -2.49 -0.83 0.46
N TYR A 86 -1.88 0.27 0.88
CA TYR A 86 -0.42 0.45 0.76
C TYR A 86 0.36 -0.60 1.58
N ASN A 87 -0.21 -1.03 2.71
CA ASN A 87 0.41 -2.00 3.59
C ASN A 87 -0.55 -3.19 3.79
N PRO A 88 -0.28 -4.36 3.17
CA PRO A 88 -1.13 -5.52 3.36
C PRO A 88 -1.03 -6.00 4.82
N PRO A 89 -2.16 -6.34 5.46
CA PRO A 89 -2.13 -6.84 6.83
C PRO A 89 -1.31 -8.15 6.94
N LEU A 90 -0.78 -8.40 8.14
CA LEU A 90 -0.12 -9.66 8.48
C LEU A 90 -1.19 -10.75 8.64
N ASN A 91 -1.59 -11.33 7.52
CA ASN A 91 -2.47 -12.48 7.45
C ASN A 91 -1.63 -13.77 7.41
N GLU A 92 -2.24 -14.93 7.65
CA GLU A 92 -1.54 -16.23 7.69
C GLU A 92 -0.72 -16.50 6.40
N GLN A 93 -1.26 -16.07 5.25
CA GLN A 93 -0.62 -16.22 3.95
C GLN A 93 0.60 -15.29 3.78
N THR A 94 0.49 -14.03 4.19
CA THR A 94 1.63 -13.10 4.12
C THR A 94 2.68 -13.50 5.15
N LEU A 95 2.28 -13.99 6.33
CA LEU A 95 3.20 -14.40 7.39
C LEU A 95 4.20 -15.49 6.92
N LEU A 96 3.75 -16.44 6.09
CA LEU A 96 4.65 -17.44 5.50
C LEU A 96 5.68 -16.81 4.54
N LEU A 97 5.25 -15.86 3.70
CA LEU A 97 6.15 -15.10 2.82
C LEU A 97 7.18 -14.28 3.62
N TRP A 98 6.76 -13.68 4.74
CA TRP A 98 7.64 -12.92 5.63
C TRP A 98 8.57 -13.80 6.48
N ALA A 99 8.14 -15.00 6.88
CA ALA A 99 8.94 -15.92 7.70
C ALA A 99 10.07 -16.61 6.89
N LEU A 100 9.86 -16.84 5.59
CA LEU A 100 10.82 -17.50 4.70
C LEU A 100 12.23 -16.88 4.73
N PRO A 101 12.44 -15.56 4.56
CA PRO A 101 13.78 -14.97 4.62
C PRO A 101 14.46 -15.14 5.98
N CYS A 102 13.72 -15.04 7.09
CA CYS A 102 14.26 -15.28 8.43
C CYS A 102 14.68 -16.74 8.62
N LEU A 103 13.86 -17.68 8.16
CA LEU A 103 14.14 -19.11 8.27
C LEU A 103 15.37 -19.51 7.45
N LEU A 104 15.55 -18.94 6.26
CA LEU A 104 16.73 -19.18 5.42
C LEU A 104 18.01 -18.62 6.06
N LEU A 105 17.95 -17.41 6.62
CA LEU A 105 19.06 -16.82 7.38
C LEU A 105 19.48 -17.70 8.57
N LEU A 106 18.52 -18.22 9.33
CA LEU A 106 18.79 -19.14 10.44
C LEU A 106 19.44 -20.43 9.95
N LEU A 107 18.94 -21.01 8.87
CA LEU A 107 19.52 -22.22 8.28
C LEU A 107 20.98 -22.02 7.88
N VAL A 108 21.28 -20.95 7.15
CA VAL A 108 22.65 -20.61 6.74
C VAL A 108 23.54 -20.34 7.95
N GLY A 109 23.06 -19.58 8.92
CA GLY A 109 23.78 -19.29 10.16
C GLY A 109 24.15 -20.56 10.93
N VAL A 110 23.22 -21.50 11.06
CA VAL A 110 23.45 -22.79 11.72
C VAL A 110 24.47 -23.64 10.96
N VAL A 111 24.40 -23.69 9.62
CA VAL A 111 25.37 -24.43 8.80
C VAL A 111 26.77 -23.84 8.94
N VAL A 112 26.92 -22.52 8.81
CA VAL A 112 28.23 -21.84 8.96
C VAL A 112 28.80 -22.05 10.37
N TRP A 113 27.98 -21.94 11.41
CA TRP A 113 28.40 -22.19 12.78
C TRP A 113 28.90 -23.62 12.98
N ARG A 114 28.19 -24.62 12.45
CA ARG A 114 28.62 -26.02 12.51
C ARG A 114 29.93 -26.28 11.77
N VAL A 115 30.12 -25.68 10.59
CA VAL A 115 31.35 -25.85 9.80
C VAL A 115 32.55 -25.23 10.53
N ARG A 116 32.41 -24.00 11.05
CA ARG A 116 33.47 -23.33 11.83
C ARG A 116 33.87 -24.10 13.08
N ARG A 117 32.90 -24.72 13.77
CA ARG A 117 33.19 -25.57 14.94
C ARG A 117 34.04 -26.80 14.60
N ARG A 118 33.89 -27.36 13.40
CA ARG A 118 34.65 -28.54 12.96
C ARG A 118 36.11 -28.19 12.64
N GLN A 119 36.38 -27.02 12.06
CA GLN A 119 37.73 -26.59 11.68
C GLN A 119 38.63 -26.30 12.89
N HIS A 120 38.08 -25.77 13.99
CA HIS A 120 38.84 -25.54 15.23
C HIS A 120 39.27 -26.82 15.97
N THR A 121 38.84 -28.01 15.52
CA THR A 121 39.24 -29.30 16.13
C THR A 121 40.46 -29.93 15.44
N GLU A 122 40.92 -29.42 14.28
CA GLU A 122 42.02 -30.01 13.50
C GLU A 122 43.38 -29.27 13.62
N GLU A 123 43.43 -28.07 14.22
CA GLU A 123 44.69 -27.33 14.51
C GLU A 123 45.27 -27.61 15.92
N GLY A 124 44.78 -28.66 16.59
CA GLY A 124 45.10 -28.98 17.99
C GLY A 124 45.77 -30.33 18.22
N GLU A 125 46.60 -30.82 17.29
CA GLU A 125 47.55 -31.92 17.53
C GLU A 125 48.92 -31.64 16.88
#